data_AF-A0AAV6LKG0-F1
#
_entry.id   AF-A0AAV6LKG0-F1
#
_cell.length_a   1.000
_cell.length_b   1.000
_cell.length_c   1.000
_cell.angle_alpha   90.00
_cell.angle_beta   90.00
_cell.angle_gamma   90.00
#
_symmetry.space_group_name_H-M   'P 1'
#
loop_
_entity.id
_entity.type
_entity.pdbx_description
1 polymer ?
#
loop_
_entity_poly.entity_id
_entity_poly.type
_entity_poly.pdbx_seq_one_letter_code
_entity_poly.pdbx_strand_id
1 'polypeptide(L)'
;MAMAANMAYLTLLALSIAAAAVESATTYTNHTVGGAAGWFFNDSSNTCSANYSSWAANQTFDLGDYLIFYTNTNMTVIQTYNLTTYQSCSTDDALDTDTFQYGGGDDQFGVAETMDVPLTVEGPNYFFSDANDGFQCQQGMAFEIVVNHGLGLPPSLNQPPPPPYTAPPLPSVVGSPPITLQPTSGGFRACVNLPWVVSVVLLAVGGIVFG
;
A
#
# COMPACT_ATOMS: atom_id res chain seq x y z
N MET A 1 -67.59 10.15 -13.17
CA MET A 1 -66.26 10.79 -13.35
C MET A 1 -65.29 10.53 -12.20
N ALA A 2 -65.73 10.33 -10.94
CA ALA A 2 -64.82 10.04 -9.80
C ALA A 2 -64.06 8.69 -9.89
N MET A 3 -64.65 7.66 -10.50
CA MET A 3 -64.03 6.32 -10.56
C MET A 3 -62.85 6.23 -11.55
N ALA A 4 -62.84 7.09 -12.58
CA ALA A 4 -61.75 7.14 -13.57
C ALA A 4 -60.50 7.84 -13.04
N ALA A 5 -60.66 8.83 -12.15
CA ALA A 5 -59.54 9.54 -11.51
C ALA A 5 -58.77 8.63 -10.53
N ASN A 6 -59.48 7.76 -9.79
CA ASN A 6 -58.87 6.83 -8.83
C ASN A 6 -58.08 5.71 -9.52
N MET A 7 -58.54 5.24 -10.69
CA MET A 7 -57.79 4.28 -11.52
C MET A 7 -56.51 4.89 -12.09
N ALA A 8 -56.57 6.15 -12.54
CA ALA A 8 -55.40 6.87 -13.06
C ALA A 8 -54.32 7.12 -11.98
N TYR A 9 -54.74 7.37 -10.74
CA TYR A 9 -53.83 7.58 -9.60
C TYR A 9 -53.13 6.29 -9.17
N LEU A 10 -53.85 5.16 -9.17
CA LEU A 10 -53.27 3.84 -8.88
C LEU A 10 -52.29 3.40 -9.98
N THR A 11 -52.54 3.73 -11.25
CA THR A 11 -51.60 3.47 -12.35
C THR A 11 -50.35 4.34 -12.28
N LEU A 12 -50.47 5.60 -11.84
CA LEU A 12 -49.31 6.50 -11.64
C LEU A 12 -48.44 6.05 -10.46
N LEU A 13 -49.04 5.56 -9.37
CA LEU A 13 -48.32 5.04 -8.20
C LEU A 13 -47.62 3.71 -8.48
N ALA A 14 -48.22 2.85 -9.32
CA ALA A 14 -47.60 1.60 -9.77
C ALA A 14 -46.43 1.84 -10.74
N LEU A 15 -46.48 2.90 -11.56
CA LEU A 15 -45.43 3.24 -12.52
C LEU A 15 -44.20 3.90 -11.86
N SER A 16 -44.32 4.42 -10.63
CA SER A 16 -43.21 5.01 -9.88
C SER A 16 -42.36 4.01 -9.08
N ILE A 17 -42.78 2.73 -8.97
CA ILE A 17 -42.04 1.70 -8.21
C ILE A 17 -41.10 0.87 -9.10
N ALA A 18 -41.11 1.08 -10.41
CA ALA A 18 -40.08 0.56 -11.30
C ALA A 18 -38.83 1.46 -11.27
N ALA A 19 -38.31 1.75 -10.07
CA ALA A 19 -36.93 2.21 -9.93
C ALA A 19 -36.06 1.03 -10.38
N ALA A 20 -35.45 1.19 -11.55
CA ALA A 20 -34.54 0.22 -12.12
C ALA A 20 -33.52 -0.17 -11.05
N ALA A 21 -33.56 -1.43 -10.61
CA ALA A 21 -32.37 -2.08 -10.11
C ALA A 21 -31.40 -2.08 -11.30
N VAL A 22 -30.58 -1.04 -11.36
CA VAL A 22 -29.39 -1.07 -12.19
C VAL A 22 -28.52 -2.10 -11.50
N GLU A 23 -28.69 -3.37 -11.87
CA GLU A 23 -27.70 -4.39 -11.60
C GLU A 23 -26.47 -3.95 -12.40
N SER A 24 -25.65 -3.12 -11.77
CA SER A 24 -24.29 -2.87 -12.22
C SER A 24 -23.70 -4.23 -12.52
N ALA A 25 -23.23 -4.44 -13.76
CA ALA A 25 -22.46 -5.62 -14.07
C ALA A 25 -21.35 -5.70 -13.02
N THR A 26 -21.46 -6.65 -12.11
CA THR A 26 -20.55 -6.79 -10.97
C THR A 26 -19.20 -7.17 -11.55
N THR A 27 -18.31 -6.20 -11.65
CA THR A 27 -16.90 -6.35 -12.01
C THR A 27 -16.08 -5.76 -10.89
N TYR A 28 -14.90 -6.31 -10.63
CA TYR A 28 -13.97 -5.72 -9.69
C TYR A 28 -13.61 -4.30 -10.11
N THR A 29 -13.60 -3.39 -9.14
CA THR A 29 -13.44 -1.96 -9.33
C THR A 29 -12.18 -1.46 -8.65
N ASN A 30 -11.50 -0.51 -9.30
CA ASN A 30 -10.39 0.21 -8.73
C ASN A 30 -10.90 1.58 -8.25
N HIS A 31 -10.83 1.82 -6.94
CA HIS A 31 -11.25 3.07 -6.32
C HIS A 31 -10.04 3.95 -6.05
N THR A 32 -9.89 5.03 -6.80
CA THR A 32 -8.83 6.01 -6.57
C THR A 32 -9.15 6.86 -5.33
N VAL A 33 -8.38 6.66 -4.26
CA VAL A 33 -8.58 7.33 -2.97
C VAL A 33 -8.37 8.84 -3.11
N GLY A 34 -9.36 9.63 -2.70
CA GLY A 34 -9.34 11.10 -2.85
C GLY A 34 -9.49 11.59 -4.30
N GLY A 35 -9.70 10.69 -5.27
CA GLY A 35 -9.81 11.03 -6.69
C GLY A 35 -8.54 11.72 -7.22
N ALA A 36 -8.71 12.80 -7.97
CA ALA A 36 -7.58 13.54 -8.55
C ALA A 36 -6.68 14.23 -7.50
N ALA A 37 -7.17 14.43 -6.27
CA ALA A 37 -6.38 15.03 -5.20
C ALA A 37 -5.43 14.05 -4.51
N GLY A 38 -5.61 12.74 -4.70
CA GLY A 38 -4.77 11.69 -4.15
C GLY A 38 -4.77 11.60 -2.62
N TRP A 39 -3.80 10.85 -2.08
CA TRP A 39 -3.59 10.62 -0.66
C TRP A 39 -2.42 11.46 -0.14
N PHE A 40 -2.69 12.71 0.25
CA PHE A 40 -1.65 13.63 0.71
C PHE A 40 -2.09 14.47 1.91
N PHE A 41 -1.09 14.86 2.70
CA PHE A 41 -1.20 15.85 3.77
C PHE A 41 -0.35 17.08 3.47
N ASN A 42 -0.87 18.27 3.80
CA ASN A 42 -0.10 19.51 3.75
C ASN A 42 0.29 19.93 5.17
N ASP A 43 1.56 19.75 5.54
CA ASP A 43 2.08 20.10 6.86
C ASP A 43 2.07 21.61 7.15
N SER A 44 2.05 22.47 6.12
CA SER A 44 2.01 23.93 6.32
C SER A 44 0.63 24.43 6.72
N SER A 45 -0.44 23.81 6.20
CA SER A 45 -1.82 24.16 6.52
C SER A 45 -2.49 23.20 7.51
N ASN A 46 -1.84 22.08 7.84
CA ASN A 46 -2.41 20.97 8.62
C ASN A 46 -3.72 20.45 8.02
N THR A 47 -3.74 20.25 6.70
CA THR A 47 -4.96 19.81 5.98
C THR A 47 -4.68 18.68 5.01
N CYS A 48 -5.64 17.76 4.91
CA CYS A 48 -5.67 16.72 3.88
C CYS A 48 -5.96 17.29 2.49
N SER A 49 -5.46 16.64 1.45
CA SER A 49 -5.75 17.01 0.04
C SER A 49 -7.21 16.79 -0.34
N ALA A 50 -7.89 15.86 0.32
CA ALA A 50 -9.30 15.53 0.11
C ALA A 50 -10.03 15.27 1.44
N ASN A 51 -11.36 15.29 1.38
CA ASN A 51 -12.19 14.76 2.46
C ASN A 51 -12.43 13.26 2.19
N TYR A 52 -11.58 12.40 2.77
CA TYR A 52 -11.60 10.97 2.47
C TYR A 52 -12.87 10.26 2.96
N SER A 53 -13.45 10.69 4.08
CA SER A 53 -14.74 10.14 4.55
C SER A 53 -15.88 10.45 3.57
N SER A 54 -15.92 11.67 3.01
CA SER A 54 -16.91 12.04 2.00
C SER A 54 -16.67 11.33 0.67
N TRP A 55 -15.41 11.08 0.31
CA TRP A 55 -15.07 10.25 -0.85
C TRP A 55 -15.55 8.81 -0.65
N ALA A 56 -15.25 8.19 0.49
CA ALA A 56 -15.65 6.83 0.82
C ALA A 56 -17.17 6.65 0.84
N ALA A 57 -17.90 7.60 1.43
CA ALA A 57 -19.37 7.56 1.51
C ALA A 57 -20.09 7.60 0.15
N ASN A 58 -19.41 8.03 -0.91
CA ASN A 58 -19.96 8.10 -2.27
C ASN A 58 -19.61 6.88 -3.12
N GLN A 59 -19.13 5.80 -2.52
CA GLN A 59 -18.67 4.59 -3.21
C GLN A 59 -19.34 3.35 -2.61
N THR A 60 -19.25 2.24 -3.33
CA THR A 60 -19.58 0.90 -2.84
C THR A 60 -18.35 0.05 -3.04
N PHE A 61 -17.99 -0.72 -2.02
CA PHE A 61 -16.79 -1.53 -2.00
C PHE A 61 -17.18 -2.99 -1.86
N ASP A 62 -16.62 -3.85 -2.69
CA ASP A 62 -16.84 -5.29 -2.70
C ASP A 62 -15.52 -6.05 -2.54
N LEU A 63 -15.59 -7.31 -2.12
CA LEU A 63 -14.42 -8.19 -2.13
C LEU A 63 -13.78 -8.23 -3.51
N GLY A 64 -12.45 -8.16 -3.55
CA GLY A 64 -11.66 -8.21 -4.78
C GLY A 64 -11.48 -6.87 -5.47
N ASP A 65 -12.17 -5.81 -5.01
CA ASP A 65 -11.87 -4.44 -5.42
C ASP A 65 -10.50 -4.01 -4.88
N TYR A 66 -9.96 -2.94 -5.47
CA TYR A 66 -8.71 -2.32 -5.05
C TYR A 66 -8.91 -0.88 -4.66
N LEU A 67 -8.25 -0.45 -3.59
CA LEU A 67 -8.01 0.96 -3.32
C LEU A 67 -6.67 1.36 -3.94
N ILE A 68 -6.71 2.39 -4.77
CA ILE A 68 -5.53 2.92 -5.45
C ILE A 68 -5.14 4.25 -4.81
N PHE A 69 -4.00 4.27 -4.13
CA PHE A 69 -3.48 5.45 -3.47
C PHE A 69 -2.40 6.08 -4.35
N TYR A 70 -2.71 7.23 -4.96
CA TYR A 70 -1.68 8.10 -5.52
C TYR A 70 -1.07 8.93 -4.41
N THR A 71 0.21 8.71 -4.15
CA THR A 71 0.88 9.17 -2.93
C THR A 71 2.37 9.46 -3.20
N ASN A 72 3.16 9.61 -2.14
CA ASN A 72 4.62 9.61 -2.20
C ASN A 72 5.22 8.88 -1.00
N THR A 73 6.53 8.70 -1.01
CA THR A 73 7.31 8.00 0.03
C THR A 73 7.24 8.65 1.43
N ASN A 74 6.69 9.87 1.57
CA ASN A 74 6.52 10.52 2.88
C ASN A 74 5.20 10.14 3.56
N MET A 75 4.27 9.52 2.83
CA MET A 75 2.95 9.18 3.33
C MET A 75 2.90 7.70 3.64
N THR A 76 2.20 7.36 4.72
CA THR A 76 1.89 5.98 5.06
C THR A 76 0.43 5.67 4.74
N VAL A 77 0.17 4.39 4.45
CA VAL A 77 -1.17 3.85 4.33
C VAL A 77 -1.25 2.66 5.27
N ILE A 78 -1.93 2.83 6.39
CA ILE A 78 -2.25 1.75 7.32
C ILE A 78 -3.65 1.26 7.03
N GLN A 79 -3.80 -0.05 6.80
CA GLN A 79 -5.08 -0.74 6.83
C GLN A 79 -5.19 -1.47 8.16
N THR A 80 -6.33 -1.35 8.84
CA THR A 80 -6.63 -2.18 10.00
C THR A 80 -8.08 -2.66 9.95
N TYR A 81 -8.33 -3.85 10.51
CA TYR A 81 -9.69 -4.35 10.77
C TYR A 81 -10.16 -4.03 12.20
N ASN A 82 -9.31 -3.38 13.00
CA ASN A 82 -9.57 -3.07 14.39
C ASN A 82 -9.97 -1.60 14.57
N LEU A 83 -11.19 -1.37 15.05
CA LEU A 83 -11.72 -0.03 15.28
C LEU A 83 -10.92 0.75 16.33
N THR A 84 -10.37 0.07 17.35
CA THR A 84 -9.60 0.74 18.41
C THR A 84 -8.29 1.29 17.87
N THR A 85 -7.57 0.50 17.07
CA THR A 85 -6.33 0.90 16.38
C THR A 85 -6.57 2.10 15.45
N TYR A 86 -7.69 2.08 14.72
CA TYR A 86 -8.08 3.20 13.87
C TYR A 86 -8.37 4.47 14.69
N GLN A 87 -9.16 4.36 15.76
CA GLN A 87 -9.54 5.51 16.59
C GLN A 87 -8.39 6.11 17.37
N SER A 88 -7.38 5.31 17.74
CA SER A 88 -6.17 5.81 18.41
C SER A 88 -5.20 6.49 17.44
N CYS A 89 -5.37 6.29 16.12
CA CYS A 89 -4.41 6.70 15.09
C CYS A 89 -2.98 6.17 15.39
N SER A 90 -2.85 4.98 15.99
CA SER A 90 -1.56 4.38 16.36
C SER A 90 -1.57 2.89 16.08
N THR A 91 -0.43 2.39 15.63
CA THR A 91 -0.15 0.98 15.35
C THR A 91 0.64 0.29 16.49
N ASP A 92 0.91 1.00 17.60
CA ASP A 92 1.79 0.51 18.68
C ASP A 92 1.30 -0.80 19.33
N ASP A 93 -0.02 -0.94 19.48
CA ASP A 93 -0.68 -2.11 20.07
C ASP A 93 -1.34 -3.02 19.01
N ALA A 94 -1.05 -2.79 17.73
CA ALA A 94 -1.67 -3.51 16.63
C ALA A 94 -1.11 -4.93 16.48
N LEU A 95 -1.90 -5.82 15.86
CA LEU A 95 -1.48 -7.17 15.54
C LEU A 95 -1.12 -7.26 14.05
N ASP A 96 -0.02 -7.94 13.73
CA ASP A 96 0.37 -8.21 12.34
C ASP A 96 -0.70 -8.97 11.54
N THR A 97 -1.65 -9.61 12.23
CA THR A 97 -2.76 -10.35 11.61
C THR A 97 -3.94 -9.47 11.22
N ASP A 98 -4.07 -8.27 11.77
CA ASP A 98 -5.22 -7.38 11.56
C ASP A 98 -4.85 -5.98 11.06
N THR A 99 -3.56 -5.63 11.06
CA THR A 99 -3.06 -4.31 10.70
C THR A 99 -1.86 -4.43 9.78
N PHE A 100 -1.92 -3.71 8.66
CA PHE A 100 -0.95 -3.81 7.56
C PHE A 100 -0.52 -2.41 7.13
N GLN A 101 0.78 -2.21 6.99
CA GLN A 101 1.35 -0.99 6.43
C GLN A 101 1.69 -1.19 4.96
N TYR A 102 1.27 -0.24 4.13
CA TYR A 102 1.64 -0.12 2.74
C TYR A 102 2.50 1.14 2.57
N GLY A 103 3.67 0.98 1.94
CA GLY A 103 4.66 2.06 1.81
C GLY A 103 5.46 2.35 3.08
N GLY A 104 6.20 3.45 3.09
CA GLY A 104 6.95 3.92 4.27
C GLY A 104 8.31 3.25 4.50
N GLY A 105 9.02 2.86 3.43
CA GLY A 105 10.31 2.17 3.53
C GLY A 105 11.37 2.58 2.49
N ASP A 106 11.16 3.68 1.77
CA ASP A 106 12.15 4.21 0.82
C ASP A 106 13.05 5.25 1.49
N ASP A 107 14.34 5.23 1.17
CA ASP A 107 15.34 6.17 1.70
C ASP A 107 15.19 7.58 1.11
N GLN A 108 14.49 7.71 -0.03
CA GLN A 108 14.27 8.97 -0.73
C GLN A 108 12.91 9.55 -0.38
N PHE A 109 12.92 10.77 0.15
CA PHE A 109 11.71 11.50 0.51
C PHE A 109 11.03 12.17 -0.69
N GLY A 110 9.71 12.13 -0.71
CA GLY A 110 8.86 12.85 -1.67
C GLY A 110 8.81 12.24 -3.08
N VAL A 111 9.26 11.00 -3.26
CA VAL A 111 9.17 10.30 -4.55
C VAL A 111 7.72 9.85 -4.76
N ALA A 112 7.16 10.15 -5.93
CA ALA A 112 5.78 9.77 -6.25
C ALA A 112 5.62 8.25 -6.30
N GLU A 113 4.57 7.73 -5.67
CA GLU A 113 4.28 6.30 -5.57
C GLU A 113 2.81 6.02 -5.81
N THR A 114 2.51 4.77 -6.18
CA THR A 114 1.15 4.25 -6.27
C THR A 114 1.09 2.99 -5.43
N MET A 115 0.18 2.97 -4.45
CA MET A 115 -0.06 1.80 -3.62
C MET A 115 -1.41 1.19 -3.98
N ASP A 116 -1.39 -0.11 -4.27
CA ASP A 116 -2.57 -0.88 -4.62
C ASP A 116 -2.94 -1.77 -3.44
N VAL A 117 -4.06 -1.50 -2.79
CA VAL A 117 -4.51 -2.24 -1.60
C VAL A 117 -5.74 -3.07 -1.94
N PRO A 118 -5.64 -4.41 -1.96
CA PRO A 118 -6.78 -5.27 -2.26
C PRO A 118 -7.74 -5.39 -1.08
N LEU A 119 -9.04 -5.31 -1.35
CA LEU A 119 -10.09 -5.52 -0.35
C LEU A 119 -10.41 -7.01 -0.24
N THR A 120 -9.87 -7.64 0.80
CA THR A 120 -9.90 -9.10 0.96
C THR A 120 -10.72 -9.62 2.13
N VAL A 121 -11.21 -8.72 2.99
CA VAL A 121 -11.97 -9.06 4.19
C VAL A 121 -13.28 -8.29 4.17
N GLU A 122 -14.39 -9.02 4.29
CA GLU A 122 -15.73 -8.44 4.40
C GLU A 122 -15.91 -7.66 5.71
N GLY A 123 -16.78 -6.66 5.66
CA GLY A 123 -17.14 -5.84 6.80
C GLY A 123 -16.28 -4.59 6.92
N PRO A 124 -16.20 -3.99 8.12
CA PRO A 124 -15.49 -2.74 8.33
C PRO A 124 -13.99 -2.87 8.06
N ASN A 125 -13.48 -2.01 7.20
CA ASN A 125 -12.06 -1.85 6.93
C ASN A 125 -11.71 -0.38 7.20
N TYR A 126 -10.64 -0.14 7.95
CA TYR A 126 -10.24 1.21 8.34
C TYR A 126 -8.88 1.55 7.75
N PHE A 127 -8.75 2.78 7.25
CA PHE A 127 -7.54 3.26 6.60
C PHE A 127 -7.10 4.58 7.20
N PHE A 128 -5.82 4.73 7.51
CA PHE A 128 -5.29 5.97 8.06
C PHE A 128 -3.78 6.14 7.80
N SER A 129 -3.28 7.36 7.98
CA SER A 129 -1.85 7.66 8.03
C SER A 129 -1.39 7.68 9.49
N ASP A 130 -0.40 6.87 9.84
CA ASP A 130 0.28 6.90 11.15
C ASP A 130 1.47 7.86 11.19
N ALA A 131 1.76 8.55 10.08
CA ALA A 131 2.84 9.53 9.99
C ALA A 131 2.66 10.68 11.01
N ASN A 132 3.79 11.22 11.47
CA ASN A 132 3.87 12.24 12.53
C ASN A 132 3.14 11.80 13.81
N ASP A 133 3.40 10.58 14.29
CA ASP A 133 2.77 9.99 15.48
C ASP A 133 1.23 10.05 15.42
N GLY A 134 0.66 9.72 14.26
CA GLY A 134 -0.79 9.73 14.02
C GLY A 134 -1.42 11.11 13.85
N PHE A 135 -0.65 12.21 13.86
CA PHE A 135 -1.20 13.56 13.72
C PHE A 135 -1.99 13.75 12.42
N GLN A 136 -1.51 13.19 11.29
CA GLN A 136 -2.21 13.30 10.01
C GLN A 136 -3.58 12.60 10.04
N CYS A 137 -3.67 11.41 10.65
CA CYS A 137 -4.93 10.72 10.89
C CYS A 137 -5.89 11.57 11.73
N GLN A 138 -5.41 12.20 12.80
CA GLN A 138 -6.22 13.09 13.64
C GLN A 138 -6.75 14.33 12.88
N GLN A 139 -6.03 14.78 11.85
CA GLN A 139 -6.47 15.85 10.94
C GLN A 139 -7.35 15.36 9.79
N GLY A 140 -7.80 14.10 9.82
CA GLY A 140 -8.74 13.53 8.87
C GLY A 140 -8.10 12.79 7.70
N MET A 141 -6.80 12.48 7.74
CA MET A 141 -6.15 11.58 6.77
C MET A 141 -6.44 10.13 7.13
N ALA A 142 -7.73 9.84 7.15
CA ALA A 142 -8.33 8.65 7.72
C ALA A 142 -9.73 8.48 7.11
N PHE A 143 -10.13 7.24 6.86
CA PHE A 143 -11.49 6.90 6.44
C PHE A 143 -11.83 5.45 6.77
N GLU A 144 -13.12 5.18 6.84
CA GLU A 144 -13.71 3.86 7.02
C GLU A 144 -14.47 3.48 5.75
N ILE A 145 -14.42 2.20 5.40
CA ILE A 145 -15.29 1.60 4.40
C ILE A 145 -15.94 0.34 4.95
N VAL A 146 -17.04 -0.08 4.33
CA VAL A 146 -17.65 -1.39 4.55
C VAL A 146 -17.52 -2.18 3.26
N VAL A 147 -16.78 -3.28 3.32
CA VAL A 147 -16.57 -4.19 2.19
C VAL A 147 -17.71 -5.22 2.17
N ASN A 148 -18.47 -5.24 1.09
CA ASN A 148 -19.54 -6.21 0.88
C ASN A 148 -19.01 -7.47 0.18
N HIS A 149 -19.81 -8.53 0.15
CA HIS A 149 -19.41 -9.76 -0.51
C HIS A 149 -19.20 -9.60 -2.02
N GLY A 150 -20.05 -8.83 -2.71
CA GLY A 150 -20.01 -8.67 -4.17
C GLY A 150 -19.90 -10.00 -4.92
N LEU A 151 -18.91 -10.09 -5.82
CA LEU A 151 -18.56 -11.32 -6.54
C LEU A 151 -17.77 -12.34 -5.68
N GLY A 152 -17.37 -11.96 -4.48
CA GLY A 152 -16.33 -12.65 -3.71
C GLY A 152 -14.93 -12.41 -4.28
N LEU A 153 -13.92 -12.94 -3.60
CA LEU A 153 -12.53 -12.79 -4.02
C LEU A 153 -12.26 -13.44 -5.39
N PRO A 154 -11.53 -12.75 -6.30
CA PRO A 154 -11.04 -13.39 -7.51
C PRO A 154 -10.04 -14.51 -7.17
N PRO A 155 -9.89 -15.52 -8.03
CA PRO A 155 -8.98 -16.64 -7.78
C PRO A 155 -7.53 -16.22 -7.45
N SER A 156 -7.06 -15.10 -7.99
CA SER A 156 -5.72 -14.55 -7.72
C SER A 156 -5.52 -14.08 -6.27
N LEU A 157 -6.60 -13.67 -5.59
CA LEU A 157 -6.57 -13.22 -4.19
C LEU A 157 -7.00 -14.31 -3.20
N ASN A 158 -7.49 -15.45 -3.69
CA ASN A 158 -7.94 -16.58 -2.88
C ASN A 158 -7.00 -17.79 -2.98
N GLN A 159 -5.74 -17.59 -3.38
CA GLN A 159 -4.77 -18.66 -3.48
C GLN A 159 -4.05 -18.92 -2.15
N PRO A 160 -3.97 -20.19 -1.70
CA PRO A 160 -3.06 -20.56 -0.62
C PRO A 160 -1.60 -20.26 -1.04
N PRO A 161 -0.69 -20.08 -0.07
CA PRO A 161 0.72 -19.80 -0.35
C PRO A 161 1.28 -20.82 -1.35
N PRO A 162 2.03 -20.39 -2.38
CA PRO A 162 2.67 -21.33 -3.29
C PRO A 162 3.56 -22.30 -2.49
N PRO A 163 3.61 -23.59 -2.88
CA PRO A 163 4.46 -24.55 -2.19
C PRO A 163 5.92 -24.09 -2.20
N PRO A 164 6.72 -24.44 -1.18
CA PRO A 164 8.13 -24.07 -1.10
C PRO A 164 8.86 -24.41 -2.40
N TYR A 165 9.58 -23.44 -2.97
CA TYR A 165 10.36 -23.66 -4.17
C TYR A 165 11.35 -24.81 -3.95
N THR A 166 11.22 -25.86 -4.76
CA THR A 166 12.18 -26.95 -4.81
C THR A 166 12.99 -26.79 -6.07
N ALA A 167 14.31 -26.58 -5.94
CA ALA A 167 15.18 -26.44 -7.09
C ALA A 167 15.10 -27.71 -7.98
N PRO A 168 15.04 -27.57 -9.31
CA PRO A 168 15.14 -28.70 -10.22
C PRO A 168 16.44 -29.49 -9.95
N PRO A 169 16.43 -30.84 -10.07
CA PRO A 169 17.65 -31.62 -9.99
C PRO A 169 18.66 -31.11 -11.03
N LEU A 170 19.89 -30.82 -10.58
CA LEU A 170 20.97 -30.47 -11.51
C LEU A 170 21.13 -31.62 -12.53
N PRO A 171 21.24 -31.34 -13.84
CA PRO A 171 21.61 -32.38 -14.78
C PRO A 171 22.98 -32.92 -14.39
N SER A 172 23.05 -34.23 -14.12
CA SER A 172 24.29 -34.95 -13.87
C SER A 172 25.24 -34.68 -15.04
N VAL A 173 26.32 -33.94 -14.79
CA VAL A 173 27.41 -33.76 -15.75
C VAL A 173 28.14 -35.11 -15.87
N VAL A 174 27.58 -36.02 -16.67
CA VAL A 174 28.31 -37.16 -17.20
C VAL A 174 28.99 -36.68 -18.47
N GLY A 175 30.28 -36.37 -18.35
CA GLY A 175 31.20 -36.29 -19.49
C GLY A 175 31.38 -34.89 -20.10
N SER A 176 32.09 -34.01 -19.39
CA SER A 176 32.91 -33.00 -20.09
C SER A 176 34.26 -33.63 -20.44
N PRO A 177 34.75 -33.53 -21.69
CA PRO A 177 36.09 -34.00 -22.04
C PRO A 177 37.16 -33.15 -21.33
N PRO A 178 38.36 -33.73 -21.05
CA PRO A 178 39.39 -33.03 -20.29
C PRO A 178 39.90 -31.80 -21.05
N ILE A 179 39.84 -30.64 -20.39
CA ILE A 179 40.56 -29.44 -20.82
C ILE A 179 42.06 -29.78 -20.76
N THR A 180 42.70 -29.82 -21.91
CA THR A 180 44.15 -30.04 -22.02
C THR A 180 44.86 -28.73 -21.69
N LEU A 181 45.36 -28.59 -20.46
CA LEU A 181 46.25 -27.49 -20.10
C LEU A 181 47.66 -27.83 -20.54
N GLN A 182 48.10 -27.19 -21.62
CA GLN A 182 49.46 -27.26 -22.14
C GLN A 182 50.40 -26.44 -21.23
N PRO A 183 51.55 -27.00 -20.80
CA PRO A 183 52.46 -26.31 -19.90
C PRO A 183 53.36 -25.35 -20.68
N THR A 184 53.42 -24.09 -20.28
CA THR A 184 54.57 -23.23 -20.58
C THR A 184 55.26 -22.86 -19.27
N SER A 185 56.46 -23.38 -19.13
CA SER A 185 57.36 -23.23 -18.00
C SER A 185 58.17 -21.94 -18.11
N GLY A 186 58.17 -21.16 -17.03
CA GLY A 186 59.07 -20.03 -16.78
C GLY A 186 58.43 -19.16 -15.72
N GLY A 187 58.72 -19.31 -14.43
CA GLY A 187 60.02 -19.06 -13.84
C GLY A 187 59.76 -18.13 -12.65
N PHE A 188 59.89 -18.72 -11.46
CA PHE A 188 59.68 -18.21 -10.11
C PHE A 188 60.17 -16.77 -9.87
N ARG A 189 59.44 -16.01 -9.02
CA ARG A 189 59.98 -15.41 -7.77
C ARG A 189 58.87 -14.75 -6.95
N ALA A 190 58.70 -15.25 -5.72
CA ALA A 190 57.99 -14.57 -4.66
C ALA A 190 58.81 -13.39 -4.11
N CYS A 191 58.15 -12.31 -3.70
CA CYS A 191 58.57 -11.44 -2.60
C CYS A 191 57.41 -10.57 -2.08
N VAL A 192 57.00 -10.86 -0.84
CA VAL A 192 56.67 -10.00 0.31
C VAL A 192 56.30 -8.50 0.14
N ASN A 193 55.21 -8.11 0.84
CA ASN A 193 54.94 -6.94 1.73
C ASN A 193 55.41 -5.51 1.32
N LEU A 194 54.70 -4.38 1.54
CA LEU A 194 53.89 -3.88 2.67
C LEU A 194 52.96 -2.70 2.22
N PRO A 195 52.07 -2.17 3.10
CA PRO A 195 50.97 -1.23 2.83
C PRO A 195 51.27 0.23 3.21
N TRP A 196 50.46 1.19 2.76
CA TRP A 196 50.44 2.61 3.19
C TRP A 196 49.26 3.36 2.54
N VAL A 197 48.54 4.34 3.11
CA VAL A 197 48.57 5.10 4.38
C VAL A 197 47.16 5.64 4.66
N VAL A 198 46.75 5.68 5.93
CA VAL A 198 45.62 6.49 6.45
C VAL A 198 46.13 7.88 6.83
N SER A 199 45.54 8.95 6.31
CA SER A 199 45.88 10.32 6.71
C SER A 199 44.87 10.85 7.74
N VAL A 200 45.35 11.03 8.97
CA VAL A 200 44.72 11.85 10.02
C VAL A 200 45.38 13.23 9.95
N VAL A 201 44.57 14.30 9.86
CA VAL A 201 45.04 15.67 10.05
C VAL A 201 44.39 16.23 11.30
N LEU A 202 45.22 16.46 12.31
CA LEU A 202 44.92 17.16 13.55
C LEU A 202 45.82 18.40 13.58
N LEU A 203 45.23 19.59 13.61
CA LEU A 203 45.93 20.82 13.97
C LEU A 203 45.14 21.51 15.08
N ALA A 204 45.72 21.47 16.28
CA ALA A 204 45.35 22.31 17.40
C ALA A 204 46.34 23.48 17.46
N VAL A 205 45.85 24.71 17.58
CA VAL A 205 46.55 25.79 18.29
C VAL A 205 45.48 26.65 18.99
N GLY A 206 45.64 26.81 20.30
CA GLY A 206 44.73 27.55 21.15
C GLY A 206 44.94 29.07 21.13
N GLY A 207 43.98 29.76 21.75
CA GLY A 207 44.07 31.18 22.10
C GLY A 207 43.07 31.49 23.21
N ILE A 208 43.58 31.73 24.41
CA ILE A 208 42.91 32.39 25.54
C ILE A 208 43.01 33.90 25.31
N VAL A 209 41.96 34.68 25.61
CA VAL A 209 41.99 35.97 26.38
C VAL A 209 40.62 36.69 26.33
N PHE A 210 40.19 37.04 27.55
CA PHE A 210 39.17 37.95 28.12
C PHE A 210 38.29 38.90 27.27
N GLY A 211 37.04 39.01 27.74
CA GLY A 211 36.08 40.09 27.54
C GLY A 211 34.83 39.83 28.38
#